data_AF-F4QLG1-F1
#
_entry.id   AF-F4QLG1-F1
#
_cell.length_a   1.000
_cell.length_b   1.000
_cell.length_c   1.000
_cell.angle_alpha   90.00
_cell.angle_beta   90.00
_cell.angle_gamma   90.00
#
_symmetry.space_group_name_H-M   'P 1'
#
loop_
_entity.id
_entity.type
_entity.pdbx_description
1 polymer ?
#
loop_
_entity_poly.entity_id
_entity_poly.type
_entity_poly.pdbx_seq_one_letter_code
_entity_poly.pdbx_strand_id
1 'polypeptide(L)'
;MTDRDTIETWLKALDAALTTVPDAQRADVVAEARGHLEERLAAGLSAESALHGFGTAKAYAQGFVDQHALDRALTSKRIIVMVTTLAGFTSRSIIAFFGLMGALLFGSIALGSIVSIVLKLINPAAVGLWMEGSDSFILGTTSHPSVATELAGNWVYLIFFGLIVIGGFLARGSLLAAIRSIKNETIVG
;
A
#
# COMPACT_ATOMS: atom_id res chain seq x y z
N MET A 1 21.34 30.30 -23.82
CA MET A 1 21.26 29.54 -22.55
C MET A 1 22.56 28.76 -22.46
N THR A 2 23.33 28.91 -21.39
CA THR A 2 24.60 28.18 -21.26
C THR A 2 24.35 26.74 -20.80
N ASP A 3 25.32 25.84 -21.00
CA ASP A 3 25.24 24.46 -20.49
C ASP A 3 24.98 24.43 -18.97
N ARG A 4 25.58 25.37 -18.22
CA ARG A 4 25.35 25.53 -16.78
C ARG A 4 23.90 25.91 -16.46
N ASP A 5 23.31 26.84 -17.21
CA ASP A 5 21.92 27.25 -16.99
C ASP A 5 20.93 26.09 -17.21
N THR A 6 21.21 25.23 -18.20
CA THR A 6 20.41 24.04 -18.50
C THR A 6 20.45 23.04 -17.34
N ILE A 7 21.64 22.76 -16.81
CA ILE A 7 21.83 21.84 -15.68
C ILE A 7 21.18 22.40 -14.40
N GLU A 8 21.37 23.68 -14.09
CA GLU A 8 20.73 24.30 -12.92
C GLU A 8 19.20 24.31 -13.01
N THR A 9 18.65 24.48 -14.22
CA THR A 9 17.21 24.36 -14.44
C THR A 9 16.72 22.94 -14.17
N TRP A 10 17.46 21.93 -14.61
CA TRP A 10 17.13 20.52 -14.34
C TRP A 10 17.27 20.17 -12.84
N LEU A 11 18.31 20.66 -12.16
CA LEU A 11 18.50 20.44 -10.72
C LEU A 11 17.41 21.09 -9.88
N LYS A 12 16.93 22.28 -10.25
CA LYS A 12 15.75 22.90 -9.60
C LYS A 12 14.50 22.06 -9.80
N ALA A 13 14.31 21.49 -11.00
CA ALA A 13 13.19 20.59 -11.25
C ALA A 13 13.32 19.28 -10.45
N LEU A 14 14.54 18.78 -10.23
CA LEU A 14 14.82 17.62 -9.39
C LEU A 14 14.48 17.89 -7.92
N ASP A 15 14.97 18.99 -7.37
CA ASP A 15 14.67 19.41 -5.99
C ASP A 15 13.15 19.55 -5.78
N ALA A 16 12.45 20.18 -6.73
CA ALA A 16 10.99 20.27 -6.70
C ALA A 16 10.30 18.90 -6.73
N ALA A 17 10.80 17.95 -7.54
CA ALA A 17 10.26 16.60 -7.63
C ALA A 17 10.51 15.75 -6.36
N LEU A 18 11.54 16.08 -5.58
CA LEU A 18 11.91 15.41 -4.33
C LEU A 18 11.28 16.03 -3.07
N THR A 19 10.32 16.94 -3.22
CA THR A 19 9.67 17.65 -2.08
C THR A 19 9.03 16.74 -1.04
N THR A 20 8.66 15.51 -1.39
CA THR A 20 8.11 14.52 -0.46
C THR A 20 9.19 13.76 0.34
N VAL A 21 10.46 13.88 -0.06
CA VAL A 21 11.64 13.25 0.57
C VAL A 21 12.20 14.20 1.64
N PRO A 22 12.73 13.69 2.77
CA PRO A 22 13.31 14.52 3.83
C PRO A 22 14.42 15.43 3.31
N ASP A 23 14.48 16.66 3.83
CA ASP A 23 15.38 17.71 3.34
C ASP A 23 16.85 17.29 3.25
N ALA A 24 17.33 16.52 4.25
CA ALA A 24 18.71 16.01 4.25
C ALA A 24 18.96 15.07 3.06
N GLN A 25 18.09 14.06 2.86
CA GLN A 25 18.20 13.13 1.74
C GLN A 25 18.01 13.83 0.39
N ARG A 26 17.10 14.81 0.32
CA ARG A 26 16.90 15.62 -0.89
C ARG A 26 18.17 16.39 -1.26
N ALA A 27 18.80 17.04 -0.28
CA ALA A 27 20.04 17.78 -0.49
C ALA A 27 21.18 16.86 -0.95
N ASP A 28 21.29 15.66 -0.37
CA ASP A 28 22.29 14.66 -0.75
C ASP A 28 22.11 14.21 -2.20
N VAL A 29 20.88 13.85 -2.61
CA VAL A 29 20.57 13.41 -3.99
C VAL A 29 20.84 14.52 -5.01
N VAL A 30 20.47 15.76 -4.71
CA VAL A 30 20.73 16.91 -5.59
C VAL A 30 22.23 17.19 -5.70
N ALA A 31 22.99 17.06 -4.60
CA ALA A 31 24.43 17.25 -4.60
C ALA A 31 25.16 16.17 -5.41
N GLU A 32 24.76 14.90 -5.25
CA GLU A 32 25.29 13.78 -6.02
C GLU A 32 25.03 13.94 -7.53
N ALA A 33 23.78 14.25 -7.90
CA ALA A 33 23.42 14.48 -9.30
C ALA A 33 24.20 15.67 -9.90
N ARG A 34 24.40 16.75 -9.14
CA ARG A 34 25.24 17.88 -9.57
C ARG A 34 26.67 17.43 -9.83
N GLY A 35 27.28 16.67 -8.91
CA GLY A 35 28.65 16.17 -9.06
C GLY A 35 28.84 15.37 -10.35
N HIS A 36 27.94 14.42 -10.64
CA HIS A 36 28.01 13.65 -11.88
C HIS A 36 27.82 14.47 -13.15
N LEU A 37 26.98 15.50 -13.12
CA LEU A 37 26.77 16.39 -14.27
C LEU A 37 28.00 17.28 -14.50
N GLU A 38 28.61 17.79 -13.42
CA GLU A 38 29.84 18.58 -13.49
C GLU A 38 31.03 17.76 -14.01
N GLU A 39 31.16 16.50 -13.59
CA GLU A 39 32.16 15.57 -14.12
C GLU A 39 31.99 15.35 -15.63
N ARG A 40 30.75 15.18 -16.10
CA ARG A 40 30.45 15.02 -17.54
C ARG A 40 30.77 16.28 -18.35
N LEU A 41 30.45 17.47 -17.81
CA LEU A 41 30.84 18.74 -18.42
C LEU A 41 32.37 18.90 -18.48
N ALA A 42 33.07 18.56 -17.40
CA ALA A 42 34.52 18.60 -17.34
C ALA A 42 35.18 17.63 -18.33
N ALA A 43 34.52 16.51 -18.62
CA ALA A 43 34.90 15.56 -19.67
C ALA A 43 34.59 16.07 -21.10
N GLY A 44 34.03 17.27 -21.25
CA GLY A 44 33.76 17.91 -22.54
C GLY A 44 32.41 17.55 -23.17
N LEU A 45 31.50 16.89 -22.43
CA LEU A 45 30.14 16.64 -22.91
C LEU A 45 29.29 17.91 -22.81
N SER A 46 28.35 18.09 -23.74
CA SER A 46 27.34 19.15 -23.64
C SER A 46 26.32 18.84 -22.52
N ALA A 47 25.63 19.85 -22.00
CA ALA A 47 24.59 19.63 -20.99
C ALA A 47 23.47 18.71 -21.48
N GLU A 48 23.08 18.83 -22.74
CA GLU A 48 22.05 17.99 -23.34
C GLU A 48 22.47 16.51 -23.38
N SER A 49 23.72 16.24 -23.77
CA SER A 49 24.28 14.88 -23.77
C SER A 49 24.41 14.34 -22.34
N ALA A 50 24.88 15.17 -21.40
CA ALA A 50 25.00 14.78 -20.00
C ALA A 50 23.64 14.41 -19.39
N LEU A 51 22.59 15.20 -19.66
CA LEU A 51 21.23 15.00 -19.15
C LEU A 51 20.49 13.85 -19.83
N HIS A 52 20.82 13.51 -21.08
CA HIS A 52 20.20 12.39 -21.79
C HIS A 52 20.32 11.07 -20.99
N GLY A 53 21.44 10.86 -20.28
CA GLY A 53 21.62 9.70 -19.42
C GLY A 53 20.81 9.69 -18.11
N PHE A 54 20.31 10.85 -17.67
CA PHE A 54 19.48 10.99 -16.46
C PHE A 54 17.99 11.00 -16.77
N GLY A 55 17.62 11.40 -18.00
CA GLY A 55 16.24 11.60 -18.39
C GLY A 55 15.61 12.82 -17.72
N THR A 56 14.29 12.80 -17.57
CA THR A 56 13.58 13.90 -16.90
C THR A 56 13.85 13.88 -15.40
N ALA A 57 13.95 15.06 -14.79
CA ALA A 57 14.14 15.18 -13.34
C ALA A 57 13.08 14.42 -12.53
N LYS A 58 11.83 14.39 -13.01
CA LYS A 58 10.74 13.61 -12.40
C LYS A 58 10.96 12.10 -12.49
N ALA A 59 11.40 11.60 -13.64
CA ALA A 59 11.69 10.18 -13.81
C ALA A 59 12.86 9.74 -12.92
N TYR A 60 13.91 10.57 -12.84
CA TYR A 60 15.04 10.34 -11.94
C TYR A 60 14.63 10.36 -10.46
N ALA A 61 13.81 11.33 -10.05
CA ALA A 61 13.31 11.45 -8.68
C ALA A 61 12.38 10.30 -8.25
N GLN A 62 11.70 9.65 -9.21
CA GLN A 62 10.66 8.68 -8.93
C GLN A 62 11.14 7.52 -8.05
N GLY A 63 12.35 7.00 -8.28
CA GLY A 63 12.92 5.92 -7.47
C GLY A 63 13.07 6.30 -5.99
N PHE A 64 13.57 7.51 -5.73
CA PHE A 64 13.73 8.03 -4.36
C PHE A 64 12.39 8.29 -3.68
N VAL A 65 11.42 8.85 -4.41
CA VAL A 65 10.06 9.09 -3.90
C VAL A 65 9.36 7.78 -3.56
N ASP A 66 9.49 6.78 -4.44
CA ASP A 66 8.91 5.45 -4.26
C ASP A 66 9.52 4.73 -3.06
N GLN A 67 10.85 4.74 -2.95
CA GLN A 67 11.56 4.18 -1.80
C GLN A 67 11.16 4.85 -0.49
N HIS A 68 11.08 6.19 -0.48
CA HIS A 68 10.64 6.93 0.69
C HIS A 68 9.18 6.58 1.08
N ALA A 69 8.29 6.44 0.09
CA ALA A 69 6.89 6.06 0.33
C ALA A 69 6.76 4.65 0.93
N LEU A 70 7.57 3.69 0.48
CA LEU A 70 7.63 2.33 1.02
C LEU A 70 8.16 2.32 2.46
N ASP A 71 9.23 3.07 2.74
CA ASP A 71 9.81 3.18 4.07
C ASP A 71 8.85 3.85 5.06
N ARG A 72 8.17 4.91 4.63
CA ARG A 72 7.12 5.56 5.41
C ARG A 72 5.95 4.62 5.71
N ALA A 73 5.55 3.79 4.74
CA ALA A 73 4.49 2.81 4.94
C ALA A 73 4.87 1.77 6.01
N LEU A 74 6.11 1.27 5.99
CA LEU A 74 6.61 0.31 6.98
C LEU A 74 6.77 0.92 8.38
N THR A 75 7.32 2.13 8.48
CA THR A 75 7.62 2.79 9.76
C THR A 75 6.38 3.37 10.44
N SER A 76 5.42 3.89 9.67
CA SER A 76 4.21 4.52 10.23
C SER A 76 3.33 3.54 11.01
N LYS A 77 3.40 2.24 10.71
CA LYS A 77 2.50 1.19 11.23
C LYS A 77 1.00 1.46 10.96
N ARG A 78 0.66 2.44 10.13
CA ARG A 78 -0.72 2.85 9.83
C ARG A 78 -1.22 2.14 8.57
N ILE A 79 -2.33 1.43 8.70
CA ILE A 79 -2.97 0.67 7.59
C ILE A 79 -3.31 1.60 6.42
N ILE A 80 -3.86 2.80 6.70
CA ILE A 80 -4.19 3.77 5.65
C ILE A 80 -2.97 4.14 4.81
N VAL A 81 -1.81 4.37 5.44
CA VAL A 81 -0.59 4.74 4.72
C VAL A 81 -0.14 3.57 3.83
N MET A 82 -0.19 2.34 4.35
CA MET A 82 0.15 1.13 3.57
C MET A 82 -0.75 0.94 2.36
N VAL A 83 -2.07 1.12 2.53
CA VAL A 83 -3.06 1.02 1.45
C VAL A 83 -2.81 2.10 0.39
N THR A 84 -2.65 3.36 0.79
CA THR A 84 -2.41 4.45 -0.17
C THR A 84 -1.10 4.29 -0.92
N THR A 85 -0.05 3.80 -0.25
CA THR A 85 1.22 3.49 -0.89
C THR A 85 1.02 2.40 -1.95
N LEU A 86 0.47 1.24 -1.58
CA LEU A 86 0.26 0.13 -2.54
C LEU A 86 -0.68 0.49 -3.70
N ALA A 87 -1.71 1.30 -3.44
CA ALA A 87 -2.59 1.81 -4.50
C ALA A 87 -1.80 2.59 -5.57
N GLY A 88 -0.81 3.38 -5.16
CA GLY A 88 0.10 4.07 -6.08
C GLY A 88 0.97 3.14 -6.95
N PHE A 89 1.30 1.95 -6.44
CA PHE A 89 2.09 0.93 -7.16
C PHE A 89 1.26 -0.08 -7.94
N THR A 90 -0.06 -0.11 -7.79
CA THR A 90 -0.91 -1.19 -8.32
C THR A 90 -0.85 -1.30 -9.85
N SER A 91 -0.62 -0.20 -10.57
CA SER A 91 -0.48 -0.22 -12.04
C SER A 91 0.88 -0.73 -12.53
N ARG A 92 1.88 -0.83 -11.65
CA ARG A 92 3.27 -1.18 -12.00
C ARG A 92 3.76 -2.46 -11.32
N SER A 93 3.03 -2.97 -10.32
CA SER A 93 3.42 -4.15 -9.55
C SER A 93 2.23 -5.08 -9.30
N ILE A 94 2.34 -6.32 -9.78
CA ILE A 94 1.35 -7.37 -9.54
C ILE A 94 1.30 -7.75 -8.05
N ILE A 95 2.42 -7.64 -7.35
CA ILE A 95 2.51 -7.90 -5.91
C ILE A 95 1.71 -6.84 -5.13
N ALA A 96 1.80 -5.57 -5.55
CA ALA A 96 0.99 -4.51 -4.95
C ALA A 96 -0.51 -4.79 -5.10
N PHE A 97 -0.92 -5.23 -6.29
CA PHE A 97 -2.30 -5.61 -6.59
C PHE A 97 -2.80 -6.72 -5.66
N PHE A 98 -2.08 -7.84 -5.58
CA PHE A 98 -2.48 -8.96 -4.72
C PHE A 98 -2.43 -8.61 -3.22
N GLY A 99 -1.46 -7.80 -2.78
CA GLY A 99 -1.39 -7.31 -1.41
C GLY A 99 -2.62 -6.50 -1.02
N LEU A 100 -3.06 -5.60 -1.91
CA LEU A 100 -4.26 -4.78 -1.72
C LEU A 100 -5.54 -5.61 -1.80
N MET A 101 -5.63 -6.53 -2.76
CA MET A 101 -6.77 -7.45 -2.89
C MET A 101 -6.95 -8.31 -1.62
N GLY A 102 -5.85 -8.88 -1.11
CA GLY A 102 -5.87 -9.62 0.15
C GLY A 102 -6.31 -8.75 1.32
N ALA A 103 -5.82 -7.51 1.40
CA ALA A 103 -6.21 -6.58 2.45
C ALA A 103 -7.70 -6.23 2.41
N LEU A 104 -8.26 -6.02 1.21
CA LEU A 104 -9.69 -5.76 1.00
C LEU A 104 -10.54 -7.00 1.33
N LEU A 105 -10.11 -8.19 0.92
CA LEU A 105 -10.83 -9.43 1.19
C LEU A 105 -10.90 -9.71 2.69
N PHE A 106 -9.76 -9.75 3.37
CA PHE A 106 -9.73 -10.03 4.82
C PHE A 106 -10.30 -8.88 5.65
N GLY A 107 -10.10 -7.64 5.20
CA GLY A 107 -10.69 -6.46 5.82
C GLY A 107 -12.22 -6.43 5.71
N SER A 108 -12.79 -6.85 4.57
CA SER A 108 -14.25 -6.92 4.40
C SER A 108 -14.88 -8.03 5.24
N ILE A 109 -14.21 -9.17 5.40
CA ILE A 109 -14.63 -10.24 6.32
C ILE A 109 -14.65 -9.74 7.77
N ALA A 110 -13.59 -9.07 8.22
CA ALA A 110 -13.53 -8.50 9.56
C ALA A 110 -14.61 -7.43 9.77
N LEU A 111 -14.81 -6.53 8.80
CA LEU A 111 -15.84 -5.50 8.86
C LEU A 111 -17.26 -6.11 8.88
N GLY A 112 -17.54 -7.08 8.02
CA GLY A 112 -18.81 -7.81 8.01
C GLY A 112 -19.08 -8.53 9.33
N SER A 113 -18.04 -9.06 9.98
CA SER A 113 -18.14 -9.66 11.31
C SER A 113 -18.48 -8.63 12.40
N ILE A 114 -17.90 -7.42 12.35
CA ILE A 114 -18.27 -6.31 13.26
C ILE A 114 -19.74 -5.95 13.08
N VAL A 115 -20.18 -5.75 11.83
CA VAL A 115 -21.58 -5.44 11.50
C VAL A 115 -22.50 -6.54 12.03
N SER A 116 -22.11 -7.80 11.88
CA SER A 116 -22.90 -8.94 12.36
C SER A 116 -23.04 -8.96 13.89
N ILE A 117 -21.98 -8.63 14.64
CA ILE A 117 -22.04 -8.49 16.10
C ILE A 117 -23.02 -7.38 16.49
N VAL A 118 -22.92 -6.20 15.86
CA VAL A 118 -23.82 -5.06 16.14
C VAL A 118 -25.27 -5.43 15.84
N LEU A 119 -25.53 -6.10 14.72
CA LEU A 119 -26.87 -6.56 14.37
C LEU A 119 -27.41 -7.60 15.37
N LYS A 120 -26.57 -8.54 15.85
CA LYS A 120 -26.97 -9.50 16.90
C LYS A 120 -27.33 -8.81 18.22
N LEU A 121 -26.67 -7.70 18.56
CA LEU A 121 -27.01 -6.91 19.77
C LEU A 121 -28.36 -6.20 19.65
N ILE A 122 -28.72 -5.75 18.44
CA ILE A 122 -30.00 -5.07 18.18
C ILE A 122 -31.15 -6.08 18.04
N ASN A 123 -30.92 -7.14 17.27
CA ASN A 123 -31.88 -8.21 17.05
C ASN A 123 -31.17 -9.58 17.17
N PRO A 124 -31.17 -10.18 18.38
CA PRO A 124 -30.48 -11.44 18.64
C PRO A 124 -30.98 -12.62 17.80
N ALA A 125 -32.22 -12.56 17.29
CA ALA A 125 -32.78 -13.62 16.46
C ALA A 125 -32.39 -13.51 14.98
N ALA A 126 -31.87 -12.37 14.51
CA ALA A 126 -31.61 -12.13 13.09
C ALA A 126 -30.23 -12.62 12.60
N VAL A 127 -29.25 -12.70 13.51
CA VAL A 127 -27.87 -13.06 13.18
C VAL A 127 -27.52 -14.39 13.83
N GLY A 128 -26.80 -15.26 13.14
CA GLY A 128 -26.45 -16.58 13.68
C GLY A 128 -25.58 -17.39 12.74
N LEU A 129 -25.26 -18.59 13.20
CA LEU A 129 -24.83 -19.67 12.32
C LEU A 129 -26.07 -20.52 12.03
N TRP A 130 -26.54 -20.43 10.80
CA TRP A 130 -27.77 -21.04 10.34
C TRP A 130 -27.45 -22.26 9.51
N MET A 131 -28.26 -23.30 9.67
CA MET A 131 -28.28 -24.46 8.77
C MET A 131 -29.60 -24.44 8.02
N GLU A 132 -29.53 -24.29 6.69
CA GLU A 132 -30.68 -24.30 5.79
C GLU A 132 -30.64 -25.61 4.98
N GLY A 133 -31.55 -26.54 5.29
CA GLY A 133 -31.53 -27.90 4.74
C GLY A 133 -30.40 -28.78 5.31
N SER A 134 -29.98 -29.81 4.58
CA SER A 134 -28.92 -30.75 5.00
C SER A 134 -27.51 -30.28 4.64
N ASP A 135 -27.36 -29.38 3.65
CA ASP A 135 -26.07 -29.18 2.96
C ASP A 135 -25.56 -27.73 3.01
N SER A 136 -26.32 -26.77 3.53
CA SER A 136 -25.92 -25.36 3.50
C SER A 136 -25.82 -24.74 4.88
N PHE A 137 -24.69 -24.08 5.12
CA PHE A 137 -24.41 -23.30 6.33
C PHE A 137 -24.25 -21.84 5.95
N ILE A 138 -24.96 -20.97 6.68
CA ILE A 138 -24.91 -19.52 6.49
C ILE A 138 -24.45 -18.90 7.80
N LEU A 139 -23.29 -18.25 7.79
CA LEU A 139 -22.85 -17.41 8.90
C LEU A 139 -23.21 -15.96 8.58
N GLY A 140 -24.16 -15.39 9.31
CA GLY A 140 -24.63 -14.03 9.07
C GLY A 140 -26.11 -13.85 9.35
N THR A 141 -26.79 -13.09 8.51
CA THR A 141 -28.23 -12.80 8.63
C THR A 141 -29.07 -13.80 7.85
N THR A 142 -30.19 -14.25 8.41
CA THR A 142 -31.22 -14.99 7.67
C THR A 142 -32.50 -14.16 7.57
N SER A 143 -33.13 -14.18 6.40
CA SER A 143 -34.47 -13.63 6.18
C SER A 143 -35.60 -14.62 6.51
N HIS A 144 -35.27 -15.90 6.72
CA HIS A 144 -36.24 -16.97 6.98
C HIS A 144 -35.89 -17.76 8.26
N PRO A 145 -35.95 -17.13 9.45
CA PRO A 145 -35.60 -17.79 10.71
C PRO A 145 -36.54 -18.95 11.09
N SER A 146 -37.69 -19.11 10.42
CA SER A 146 -38.66 -20.18 10.68
C SER A 146 -38.30 -21.52 10.02
N VAL A 147 -37.34 -21.54 9.09
CA VAL A 147 -36.93 -22.75 8.33
C VAL A 147 -35.50 -23.17 8.67
N ALA A 148 -34.71 -22.27 9.26
CA ALA A 148 -33.31 -22.51 9.59
C ALA A 148 -33.11 -22.77 11.09
N THR A 149 -32.32 -23.78 11.41
CA THR A 149 -31.91 -24.07 12.80
C THR A 149 -30.68 -23.24 13.13
N GLU A 150 -30.73 -22.48 14.23
CA GLU A 150 -29.55 -21.79 14.75
C GLU A 150 -28.67 -22.78 15.53
N LEU A 151 -27.40 -22.90 15.12
CA LEU A 151 -26.47 -23.88 15.68
C LEU A 151 -25.55 -23.32 16.76
N ALA A 152 -25.19 -22.03 16.66
CA ALA A 152 -24.13 -21.47 17.49
C ALA A 152 -24.62 -20.77 18.76
N GLY A 153 -25.88 -20.32 18.83
CA GLY A 153 -26.33 -19.49 19.95
C GLY A 153 -25.41 -18.31 20.20
N ASN A 154 -25.10 -18.08 21.48
CA ASN A 154 -24.17 -17.03 21.90
C ASN A 154 -22.70 -17.29 21.49
N TRP A 155 -22.33 -18.52 21.10
CA TRP A 155 -20.97 -18.79 20.61
C TRP A 155 -20.66 -18.06 19.30
N VAL A 156 -21.68 -17.60 18.57
CA VAL A 156 -21.51 -16.81 17.35
C VAL A 156 -20.69 -15.53 17.59
N TYR A 157 -20.76 -14.93 18.78
CA TYR A 157 -19.94 -13.77 19.15
C TYR A 157 -18.45 -14.10 19.15
N LEU A 158 -18.07 -15.27 19.64
CA LEU A 158 -16.67 -15.72 19.64
C LEU A 158 -16.18 -16.05 18.23
N ILE A 159 -17.05 -16.61 17.39
CA ILE A 159 -16.73 -16.86 15.98
C ILE A 159 -16.46 -15.54 15.26
N PHE A 160 -17.37 -14.56 15.36
CA PHE A 160 -17.16 -13.25 14.73
C PHE A 160 -15.96 -12.52 15.31
N PHE A 161 -15.73 -12.60 16.63
CA PHE A 161 -14.53 -12.03 17.24
C PHE A 161 -13.25 -12.67 16.67
N GLY A 162 -13.23 -14.00 16.54
CA GLY A 162 -12.14 -14.72 15.88
C GLY A 162 -11.91 -14.24 14.45
N LEU A 163 -12.97 -14.09 13.66
CA LEU A 163 -12.89 -13.57 12.28
C LEU A 163 -12.37 -12.13 12.21
N ILE A 164 -12.73 -11.27 13.17
CA ILE A 164 -12.21 -9.90 13.26
C ILE A 164 -10.71 -9.92 13.52
N VAL A 165 -10.25 -10.71 14.51
CA VAL A 165 -8.84 -10.78 14.88
C VAL A 165 -8.01 -11.39 13.75
N ILE A 166 -8.44 -12.54 13.22
CA ILE A 166 -7.75 -13.24 12.14
C ILE A 166 -7.78 -12.42 10.85
N GLY A 167 -8.95 -11.90 10.46
CA GLY A 167 -9.11 -11.07 9.26
C GLY A 167 -8.29 -9.79 9.35
N GLY A 168 -8.29 -9.11 10.50
CA GLY A 168 -7.44 -7.94 10.73
C GLY A 168 -5.94 -8.26 10.65
N PHE A 169 -5.52 -9.40 11.22
CA PHE A 169 -4.13 -9.84 11.16
C PHE A 169 -3.71 -10.20 9.73
N LEU A 170 -4.53 -10.95 9.00
CA LEU A 170 -4.27 -11.34 7.61
C LEU A 170 -4.29 -10.13 6.66
N ALA A 171 -5.23 -9.20 6.84
CA ALA A 171 -5.28 -7.97 6.06
C ALA A 171 -4.02 -7.13 6.26
N ARG A 172 -3.56 -6.98 7.51
CA ARG A 172 -2.30 -6.28 7.80
C ARG A 172 -1.09 -7.06 7.28
N GLY A 173 -1.10 -8.38 7.41
CA GLY A 173 -0.05 -9.27 6.93
C GLY A 173 0.14 -9.16 5.42
N SER A 174 -0.95 -9.14 4.65
CA SER A 174 -0.88 -9.02 3.19
C SER A 174 -0.27 -7.68 2.75
N LEU A 175 -0.65 -6.57 3.40
CA LEU A 175 -0.08 -5.25 3.14
C LEU A 175 1.43 -5.23 3.44
N LEU A 176 1.84 -5.76 4.60
CA LEU A 176 3.24 -5.79 5.00
C LEU A 176 4.09 -6.68 4.08
N ALA A 177 3.57 -7.86 3.72
CA ALA A 177 4.26 -8.77 2.82
C ALA A 177 4.47 -8.12 1.45
N ALA A 178 3.43 -7.48 0.89
CA ALA A 178 3.52 -6.81 -0.40
C ALA A 178 4.52 -5.64 -0.40
N ILE A 179 4.46 -4.75 0.60
CA ILE A 179 5.38 -3.61 0.71
C ILE A 179 6.83 -4.09 0.85
N ARG A 180 7.08 -5.13 1.66
CA ARG A 180 8.42 -5.70 1.82
C ARG A 180 8.94 -6.34 0.54
N SER A 181 8.07 -7.03 -0.19
CA SER A 181 8.45 -7.68 -1.45
C SER A 181 8.84 -6.65 -2.51
N ILE A 182 8.03 -5.58 -2.67
CA ILE A 182 8.34 -4.48 -3.61
C ILE A 182 9.65 -3.81 -3.23
N LYS A 183 9.86 -3.54 -1.93
CA LYS A 183 11.11 -2.95 -1.44
C LYS A 183 12.33 -3.83 -1.76
N ASN A 184 12.21 -5.15 -1.64
CA ASN A 184 13.31 -6.07 -1.94
C ASN A 184 13.61 -6.11 -3.44
N GLU A 185 12.60 -6.03 -4.31
CA GLU A 185 12.81 -5.96 -5.76
C GLU A 185 13.54 -4.67 -6.17
N THR A 186 13.22 -3.54 -5.54
CA THR A 186 13.90 -2.26 -5.83
C THR A 186 15.35 -2.17 -5.34
N ILE A 187 15.81 -3.08 -4.48
CA ILE A 187 17.20 -3.10 -3.98
C ILE A 187 18.10 -3.99 -4.86
N VAL A 188 17.53 -4.96 -5.57
CA VAL A 188 18.27 -5.97 -6.34
C VAL A 188 18.38 -5.62 -7.84
N GLY A 189 17.50 -4.76 -8.35
CA GLY A 189 17.53 -4.24 -9.73
C GLY A 189 18.25 -2.91 -9.84
#